data_AF-A0A847V8U4-F1
#
_entry.id   AF-A0A847V8U4-F1
#
_cell.length_a   1.000
_cell.length_b   1.000
_cell.length_c   1.000
_cell.angle_alpha   90.00
_cell.angle_beta   90.00
_cell.angle_gamma   90.00
#
_symmetry.space_group_name_H-M   'P 1'
#
loop_
_entity.id
_entity.type
_entity.pdbx_description
1 polymer ?
#
loop_
_entity_poly.entity_id
_entity_poly.type
_entity_poly.pdbx_seq_one_letter_code
_entity_poly.pdbx_strand_id
1 'polypeptide(L)' 'MASLEASVGAAIAFSFGSIGTAYAQSKIGPAIAGTLAENPDMVGPAVILVALPETLVILGFVVAAMLIIM' A
#
# COMPACT_ATOMS: atom_id res chain seq x y z
N MET A 1 -15.73 17.07 -16.22
CA MET A 1 -14.82 17.66 -15.22
C MET A 1 -15.30 17.15 -13.87
N ALA A 2 -14.46 16.38 -13.14
CA ALA A 2 -14.85 15.84 -11.84
C ALA A 2 -15.25 16.99 -10.89
N SER A 3 -16.30 16.79 -10.10
CA SER A 3 -16.70 17.77 -9.09
C SER A 3 -15.61 17.92 -8.02
N LEU A 4 -15.59 19.05 -7.32
CA LEU A 4 -14.65 19.28 -6.22
C LEU A 4 -14.77 18.18 -5.15
N GLU A 5 -16.00 17.76 -4.85
CA GLU A 5 -16.30 16.69 -3.89
C GLU A 5 -15.67 15.36 -4.29
N ALA A 6 -15.81 14.97 -5.57
CA ALA A 6 -15.20 13.76 -6.11
C ALA A 6 -13.66 13.81 -6.04
N SER A 7 -13.09 14.98 -6.34
CA SER A 7 -11.63 15.20 -6.29
C SER A 7 -11.08 15.09 -4.87
N VAL A 8 -11.79 15.67 -3.88
CA VAL A 8 -11.42 15.57 -2.46
C VAL A 8 -11.57 14.14 -1.96
N GLY A 9 -12.67 13.45 -2.33
CA GLY A 9 -12.88 12.04 -1.99
C GLY A 9 -11.78 11.13 -2.53
N ALA A 10 -11.36 11.32 -3.77
CA ALA A 10 -10.27 10.58 -4.40
C ALA A 10 -8.93 10.81 -3.68
N ALA A 11 -8.62 12.07 -3.33
CA ALA A 11 -7.41 12.40 -2.60
C ALA A 11 -7.37 11.74 -1.22
N ILE A 12 -8.49 11.73 -0.49
CA ILE A 12 -8.60 11.08 0.82
C ILE A 12 -8.43 9.56 0.67
N ALA A 13 -9.16 8.92 -0.26
CA ALA A 13 -9.11 7.48 -0.47
C ALA A 13 -7.67 6.99 -0.77
N PHE A 14 -6.98 7.65 -1.68
CA PHE A 14 -5.62 7.27 -2.04
C PHE A 14 -4.60 7.58 -0.94
N SER A 15 -4.71 8.75 -0.29
CA SER A 15 -3.73 9.19 0.73
C SER A 15 -3.80 8.33 2.00
N PHE A 16 -5.00 8.06 2.53
CA PHE A 16 -5.14 7.22 3.71
C PHE A 16 -4.76 5.77 3.44
N GLY A 17 -5.05 5.27 2.23
CA GLY A 17 -4.54 4.00 1.75
C GLY A 17 -2.99 3.96 1.79
N SER A 18 -2.36 4.95 1.16
CA SER A 18 -0.91 5.05 1.09
C SER A 18 -0.25 5.14 2.47
N ILE A 19 -0.83 5.92 3.41
CA ILE A 19 -0.32 6.05 4.78
C ILE A 19 -0.41 4.72 5.53
N GLY A 20 -1.53 4.00 5.40
CA GLY A 20 -1.70 2.68 6.01
C GLY A 20 -0.68 1.66 5.50
N THR A 21 -0.46 1.62 4.18
CA THR A 21 0.55 0.77 3.56
C THR A 21 1.96 1.13 4.04
N ALA A 22 2.32 2.40 4.03
CA ALA A 22 3.62 2.87 4.50
C ALA A 22 3.87 2.52 5.97
N TYR A 23 2.84 2.68 6.83
CA TYR A 23 2.94 2.32 8.24
C TYR A 23 3.21 0.82 8.43
N ALA A 24 2.50 -0.05 7.71
CA ALA A 24 2.74 -1.48 7.77
C ALA A 24 4.14 -1.85 7.25
N GLN A 25 4.53 -1.31 6.09
CA GLN A 25 5.83 -1.60 5.48
C GLN A 25 7.01 -1.07 6.32
N SER A 26 6.84 0.03 7.06
CA SER A 26 7.87 0.56 7.98
C SER A 26 8.32 -0.44 9.05
N LYS A 27 7.45 -1.41 9.38
CA LYS A 27 7.73 -2.49 10.35
C LYS A 27 8.16 -3.78 9.66
N ILE A 28 7.53 -4.10 8.52
CA ILE A 28 7.81 -5.31 7.75
C ILE A 28 9.22 -5.28 7.15
N GLY A 29 9.67 -4.14 6.62
CA GLY A 29 10.98 -3.98 6.00
C GLY A 29 12.15 -4.35 6.92
N PRO A 30 12.28 -3.75 8.11
CA PRO A 30 13.32 -4.11 9.08
C PRO A 30 13.27 -5.59 9.52
N ALA A 31 12.07 -6.14 9.69
CA ALA A 31 11.90 -7.55 10.05
C ALA A 31 12.43 -8.49 8.95
N ILE A 32 12.08 -8.22 7.69
CA ILE A 32 12.59 -8.95 6.53
C ILE A 32 14.11 -8.84 6.45
N ALA A 33 14.68 -7.65 6.62
CA ALA A 33 16.12 -7.44 6.52
C ALA A 33 16.89 -8.29 7.54
N GLY A 34 16.41 -8.38 8.78
CA GLY A 34 16.97 -9.27 9.80
C GLY A 34 16.81 -10.74 9.44
N THR A 35 15.61 -11.17 9.05
CA THR A 35 15.34 -12.56 8.67
C THR A 35 16.21 -13.03 7.49
N LEU A 36 16.39 -12.20 6.46
CA LEU A 36 17.21 -12.55 5.30
C LEU A 36 18.71 -12.56 5.61
N ALA A 37 19.16 -11.78 6.61
CA ALA A 37 20.54 -11.86 7.08
C ALA A 37 20.84 -13.19 7.80
N GLU A 38 19.84 -13.77 8.47
CA GLU A 38 19.97 -15.07 9.16
C GLU A 38 19.70 -16.27 8.24
N ASN A 39 18.69 -16.17 7.38
CA ASN A 39 18.26 -17.24 6.49
C ASN A 39 17.86 -16.69 5.10
N PRO A 40 18.78 -16.72 4.12
CA PRO A 40 18.53 -16.26 2.76
C PRO A 40 17.43 -17.05 2.02
N ASP A 41 17.11 -18.28 2.43
CA ASP A 41 16.07 -19.08 1.78
C ASP A 41 14.65 -18.53 2.06
N MET A 42 14.52 -17.57 2.98
CA MET A 42 13.26 -16.92 3.33
C MET A 42 12.84 -15.78 2.37
N VAL A 43 13.55 -15.59 1.25
CA VAL A 43 13.19 -14.56 0.24
C VAL A 43 11.75 -14.70 -0.26
N GLY A 44 11.28 -15.91 -0.52
CA GLY A 44 9.90 -16.14 -0.98
C GLY A 44 8.84 -15.60 0.00
N PRO A 45 8.84 -16.07 1.26
CA PRO A 45 7.97 -15.52 2.31
C PRO A 45 8.15 -14.01 2.54
N ALA A 46 9.38 -13.50 2.47
CA ALA A 46 9.66 -12.06 2.62
C ALA A 46 8.95 -11.22 1.54
N VAL A 47 9.00 -11.65 0.27
CA VAL A 47 8.31 -10.97 -0.84
C VAL A 47 6.79 -10.94 -0.61
N ILE A 48 6.21 -12.04 -0.13
CA ILE A 48 4.78 -12.08 0.18
C ILE A 48 4.45 -11.09 1.29
N LEU A 49 5.22 -11.07 2.37
CA LEU A 49 4.98 -10.19 3.51
C LEU A 49 5.07 -8.70 3.14
N VAL A 50 6.02 -8.30 2.29
CA VAL A 50 6.12 -6.89 1.86
C VAL A 50 5.01 -6.50 0.86
N ALA A 51 4.52 -7.46 0.06
CA ALA A 51 3.45 -7.24 -0.92
C ALA A 51 2.04 -7.18 -0.31
N LEU A 52 1.79 -7.89 0.81
CA LEU A 52 0.49 -7.88 1.51
C LEU A 52 -0.05 -6.45 1.77
N PRO A 53 0.70 -5.52 2.39
CA PRO A 53 0.22 -4.16 2.61
C PRO A 53 0.07 -3.34 1.33
N GLU A 54 0.67 -3.72 0.20
CA GLU A 54 0.47 -3.02 -1.08
C GLU A 54 -0.96 -3.18 -1.61
N THR A 55 -1.66 -4.25 -1.21
CA THR A 55 -3.07 -4.43 -1.58
C THR A 55 -3.95 -3.25 -1.13
N LEU A 56 -3.64 -2.65 0.01
CA LEU A 56 -4.40 -1.54 0.59
C LEU A 56 -4.19 -0.23 -0.19
N VAL A 57 -2.97 0.07 -0.63
CA VAL A 57 -2.73 1.25 -1.49
C VAL A 57 -3.34 1.05 -2.88
N ILE A 58 -3.30 -0.16 -3.42
CA ILE A 58 -3.96 -0.49 -4.70
C ILE A 58 -5.47 -0.28 -4.59
N LEU A 59 -6.11 -0.73 -3.50
CA LEU A 59 -7.54 -0.49 -3.28
C LEU A 59 -7.86 1.02 -3.18
N GLY A 60 -7.05 1.78 -2.44
CA GLY A 60 -7.20 3.24 -2.37
C GLY A 60 -7.04 3.92 -3.73
N PHE A 61 -6.10 3.45 -4.56
CA PHE A 61 -5.90 3.93 -5.92
C PHE A 61 -7.07 3.61 -6.84
N VAL A 62 -7.59 2.38 -6.80
CA VAL A 62 -8.74 1.96 -7.61
C VAL A 62 -9.98 2.80 -7.26
N VAL A 63 -10.25 3.01 -5.96
CA VAL A 63 -11.37 3.86 -5.53
C VAL A 63 -11.18 5.30 -6.00
N ALA A 64 -9.98 5.86 -5.87
CA ALA A 64 -9.69 7.20 -6.38
C ALA A 64 -9.88 7.30 -7.91
N ALA A 65 -9.45 6.29 -8.67
CA ALA A 65 -9.66 6.23 -10.11
C ALA A 65 -11.14 6.16 -10.46
N MET A 66 -11.93 5.35 -9.74
CA MET A 66 -13.39 5.27 -9.94
C MET A 66 -14.05 6.63 -9.69
N LEU A 67 -13.67 7.36 -8.64
CA LEU A 67 -14.25 8.67 -8.32
C LEU A 67 -13.92 9.77 -9.35
N ILE A 68 -12.80 9.63 -10.07
CA ILE A 68 -12.35 10.64 -11.06
C ILE A 68 -12.82 10.31 -12.48
N ILE A 69 -12.83 9.03 -12.84
CA ILE A 69 -13.04 8.56 -14.22
C ILE A 69 -14.51 8.19 -14.48
N MET A 70 -15.22 7.66 -13.47
CA MET A 70 -16.62 7.23 -13.59
C MET A 70 -17.57 8.31 -13.12
#